data_AF-A0A1B9PM15-F1
#
_entry.id   AF-A0A1B9PM15-F1
#
_cell.length_a   1.000
_cell.length_b   1.000
_cell.length_c   1.000
_cell.angle_alpha   90.00
_cell.angle_beta   90.00
_cell.angle_gamma   90.00
#
_symmetry.space_group_name_H-M   'P 1'
#
loop_
_entity.id
_entity.type
_entity.pdbx_description
1 polymer ?
#
loop_
_entity_poly.entity_id
_entity_poly.type
_entity_poly.pdbx_seq_one_letter_code
_entity_poly.pdbx_strand_id
1 'polypeptide(L)'
;MEELGERALLSDKKPENFESINDYIDYLKNNVPFDKEKFANLDEKELLARSSIGASITLKGINEKLNATVTPEFMATVASQELEANEIIETIKIYKEKELNLDDYDLYLNEELTLDENNKHSTALVEAYQKLEPELSLEQIEQKVMGLSK
;
A
#
# COMPACT_ATOMS: atom_id res chain seq x y z
N MET A 1 7.07 3.20 11.79
CA MET A 1 7.02 1.74 11.47
C MET A 1 8.03 0.93 12.28
N GLU A 2 9.13 1.57 12.67
CA GLU A 2 10.22 1.12 13.51
C GLU A 2 9.73 0.43 14.79
N GLU A 3 8.76 1.02 15.52
CA GLU A 3 8.24 0.42 16.75
C GLU A 3 7.57 -0.94 16.50
N LEU A 4 6.83 -1.09 15.39
CA LEU A 4 6.21 -2.36 15.02
C LEU A 4 7.28 -3.40 14.69
N GLY A 5 8.36 -2.98 14.02
CA GLY A 5 9.52 -3.82 13.74
C GLY A 5 10.29 -4.23 15.00
N GLU A 6 10.49 -3.32 15.96
CA GLU A 6 11.12 -3.63 17.25
C GLU A 6 10.29 -4.66 18.03
N ARG A 7 8.98 -4.44 18.11
CA ARG A 7 8.07 -5.39 18.78
C ARG A 7 8.10 -6.76 18.09
N ALA A 8 8.16 -6.79 16.76
CA ALA A 8 8.30 -8.04 16.03
C ALA A 8 9.63 -8.75 16.33
N LEU A 9 10.74 -8.01 16.47
CA LEU A 9 12.06 -8.57 16.82
C LEU A 9 12.12 -9.11 18.26
N LEU A 10 11.42 -8.46 19.19
CA LEU A 10 11.37 -8.86 20.60
C LEU A 10 10.37 -9.99 20.87
N SER A 11 9.41 -10.19 19.96
CA SER A 11 8.38 -11.21 20.08
C SER A 11 8.95 -12.62 19.88
N ASP A 12 8.58 -13.55 20.76
CA ASP A 12 8.78 -14.98 20.58
C ASP A 12 7.77 -15.60 19.60
N LYS A 13 6.64 -14.91 19.38
CA LYS A 13 5.61 -15.29 18.41
C LYS A 13 5.87 -14.69 17.03
N LYS A 14 5.49 -15.45 16.01
CA LYS A 14 5.54 -15.08 14.59
C LYS A 14 4.12 -14.95 14.02
N PRO A 15 3.94 -14.34 12.82
CA PRO A 15 2.65 -14.27 12.17
C PRO A 15 1.91 -15.61 12.08
N GLU A 16 2.63 -16.71 11.87
CA GLU A 16 2.05 -18.06 11.72
C GLU A 16 1.45 -18.62 13.02
N ASN A 17 1.63 -17.93 14.15
CA ASN A 17 0.99 -18.29 15.42
C ASN A 17 -0.40 -17.67 15.60
N PHE A 18 -0.91 -16.97 14.59
CA PHE A 18 -2.19 -16.26 14.62
C PHE A 18 -3.03 -16.64 13.41
N GLU A 19 -4.35 -16.49 13.53
CA GLU A 19 -5.30 -16.76 12.45
C GLU A 19 -5.22 -15.70 11.33
N SER A 20 -4.81 -14.49 11.69
CA SER A 20 -4.69 -13.36 10.77
C SER A 20 -3.45 -12.52 11.06
N ILE A 21 -2.96 -11.79 10.05
CA ILE A 21 -1.86 -10.84 10.28
C ILE A 21 -2.32 -9.69 11.17
N ASN A 22 -3.60 -9.30 11.10
CA ASN A 22 -4.13 -8.23 11.95
C ASN A 22 -4.12 -8.63 13.44
N ASP A 23 -4.43 -9.89 13.77
CA ASP A 23 -4.31 -10.40 15.15
C ASP A 23 -2.85 -10.36 15.63
N TYR A 24 -1.90 -10.69 14.75
CA TYR A 24 -0.47 -10.57 15.07
C TYR A 24 -0.06 -9.12 15.31
N ILE A 25 -0.49 -8.19 14.45
CA ILE A 25 -0.22 -6.76 14.60
C ILE A 25 -0.77 -6.23 15.92
N ASP A 26 -2.00 -6.62 16.27
CA ASP A 26 -2.63 -6.21 17.52
C ASP A 26 -1.91 -6.79 18.75
N TYR A 27 -1.48 -8.05 18.68
CA TYR A 27 -0.61 -8.63 19.70
C TYR A 27 0.70 -7.86 19.86
N LEU A 28 1.40 -7.55 18.76
CA LEU A 28 2.66 -6.80 18.83
C LEU A 28 2.46 -5.44 19.54
N LYS A 29 1.42 -4.70 19.16
CA LYS A 29 1.12 -3.37 19.71
C LYS A 29 0.75 -3.40 21.19
N ASN A 30 -0.03 -4.39 21.61
CA ASN A 30 -0.63 -4.40 22.95
C ASN A 30 0.10 -5.28 23.97
N ASN A 31 0.85 -6.29 23.52
CA ASN A 31 1.38 -7.33 24.41
C ASN A 31 2.90 -7.44 24.43
N VAL A 32 3.61 -6.87 23.45
CA VAL A 32 5.08 -6.92 23.42
C VAL A 32 5.67 -5.62 23.96
N PRO A 33 6.09 -5.56 25.23
CA PRO A 33 6.75 -4.36 25.75
C PRO A 33 8.13 -4.18 25.09
N PHE A 34 8.57 -2.94 24.96
CA PHE A 34 9.94 -2.62 24.59
C PHE A 34 10.46 -1.46 25.44
N ASP A 35 11.78 -1.42 25.60
CA ASP A 35 12.46 -0.32 26.29
C ASP A 35 12.54 0.89 25.35
N LYS A 36 11.73 1.92 25.64
CA LYS A 36 11.68 3.14 24.83
C LYS A 36 12.98 3.94 24.87
N GLU A 37 13.71 3.92 25.99
CA GLU A 37 14.98 4.64 26.11
C GLU A 37 16.05 3.95 25.28
N LYS A 38 16.14 2.62 25.37
CA LYS A 38 17.06 1.85 24.51
C LYS A 38 16.73 2.04 23.04
N PHE A 39 15.44 1.99 22.68
CA PHE A 39 14.98 2.16 21.31
C PHE A 39 15.31 3.55 20.74
N ALA A 40 15.20 4.61 21.55
CA ALA A 40 15.55 5.97 21.13
C ALA A 40 17.06 6.16 20.87
N ASN A 41 17.90 5.25 21.35
CA ASN A 41 19.35 5.29 21.20
C ASN A 41 19.89 4.35 20.10
N LEU A 42 19.01 3.73 19.30
CA LEU A 42 19.41 2.88 18.19
C LEU A 42 20.10 3.68 17.07
N ASP A 43 21.05 3.05 16.39
CA ASP A 43 21.69 3.66 15.23
C ASP A 43 20.81 3.62 13.97
N GLU A 44 21.21 4.34 12.91
CA GLU A 44 20.44 4.42 11.66
C GLU A 44 20.23 3.06 11.00
N LYS A 45 21.22 2.15 11.08
CA LYS A 45 21.13 0.82 10.47
C LYS A 45 20.14 -0.05 11.24
N GLU A 46 20.16 0.05 12.55
CA GLU A 46 19.23 -0.60 13.47
C GLU A 46 17.80 -0.11 13.28
N LEU A 47 17.60 1.20 13.13
CA LEU A 47 16.31 1.81 12.81
C LEU A 47 15.82 1.34 11.44
N LEU A 48 16.65 1.41 10.40
CA LEU A 48 16.31 0.97 9.05
C LEU A 48 15.86 -0.50 9.00
N ALA A 49 16.56 -1.40 9.70
CA ALA A 49 16.18 -2.80 9.77
C ALA A 49 14.76 -2.97 10.37
N ARG A 50 14.43 -2.20 11.41
CA ARG A 50 13.11 -2.23 12.07
C ARG A 50 12.04 -1.57 11.21
N SER A 51 12.34 -0.46 10.54
CA SER A 51 11.43 0.16 9.57
C SER A 51 11.04 -0.84 8.49
N SER A 52 12.01 -1.58 7.93
CA SER A 52 11.77 -2.60 6.90
C SER A 52 10.90 -3.75 7.39
N ILE A 53 11.15 -4.26 8.60
CA ILE A 53 10.31 -5.30 9.21
C ILE A 53 8.88 -4.77 9.44
N GLY A 54 8.76 -3.58 10.03
CA GLY A 54 7.46 -2.94 10.28
C GLY A 54 6.69 -2.65 9.00
N ALA A 55 7.36 -2.21 7.93
CA ALA A 55 6.77 -1.98 6.62
C ALA A 55 6.26 -3.29 6.00
N SER A 56 7.05 -4.38 6.06
CA SER A 56 6.62 -5.69 5.58
C SER A 56 5.36 -6.21 6.30
N ILE A 57 5.31 -6.08 7.64
CA ILE A 57 4.13 -6.45 8.43
C ILE A 57 2.93 -5.56 8.07
N THR A 58 3.15 -4.26 7.92
CA THR A 58 2.08 -3.32 7.53
C THR A 58 1.51 -3.66 6.15
N LEU A 59 2.36 -3.97 5.18
CA LEU A 59 1.94 -4.36 3.83
C LEU A 59 1.11 -5.65 3.85
N LYS A 60 1.51 -6.65 4.65
CA LYS A 60 0.70 -7.85 4.85
C LYS A 60 -0.69 -7.51 5.43
N GLY A 61 -0.77 -6.58 6.39
CA GLY A 61 -2.03 -6.09 6.95
C GLY A 61 -2.92 -5.40 5.92
N ILE A 62 -2.34 -4.60 5.03
CA ILE A 62 -3.06 -3.99 3.90
C ILE A 62 -3.60 -5.07 2.96
N ASN A 63 -2.75 -6.04 2.59
CA ASN A 63 -3.13 -7.14 1.70
C ASN A 63 -4.28 -7.98 2.26
N GLU A 64 -4.25 -8.29 3.55
CA GLU A 64 -5.36 -8.99 4.20
C GLU A 64 -6.64 -8.15 4.20
N LYS A 65 -6.55 -6.87 4.58
CA LYS A 65 -7.71 -5.99 4.73
C LYS A 65 -8.39 -5.67 3.39
N LEU A 66 -7.62 -5.46 2.34
CA LEU A 66 -8.13 -5.21 0.99
C LEU A 66 -8.36 -6.50 0.20
N ASN A 67 -7.90 -7.64 0.75
CA ASN A 67 -7.86 -8.93 0.08
C ASN A 67 -7.25 -8.77 -1.34
N ALA A 68 -6.11 -8.07 -1.41
CA ALA A 68 -5.42 -7.70 -2.66
C ALA A 68 -3.92 -7.98 -2.51
N THR A 69 -3.21 -8.09 -3.64
CA THR A 69 -1.75 -8.27 -3.66
C THR A 69 -1.08 -6.92 -3.91
N VAL A 70 -1.03 -6.07 -2.89
CA VAL A 70 -0.28 -4.81 -2.94
C VAL A 70 1.21 -5.12 -2.76
N THR A 71 2.04 -4.56 -3.63
CA THR A 71 3.49 -4.78 -3.69
C THR A 71 4.27 -3.57 -3.15
N PRO A 72 5.51 -3.76 -2.68
CA PRO A 72 6.39 -2.64 -2.35
C PRO A 72 6.60 -1.67 -3.52
N GLU A 73 6.66 -2.18 -4.74
CA GLU A 73 6.84 -1.40 -5.97
C GLU A 73 5.65 -0.47 -6.21
N PHE A 74 4.42 -0.99 -6.18
CA PHE A 74 3.22 -0.16 -6.26
C PHE A 74 3.19 0.91 -5.16
N MET A 75 3.50 0.52 -3.91
CA MET A 75 3.55 1.45 -2.79
C MET A 75 4.59 2.56 -2.98
N ALA A 76 5.74 2.25 -3.58
CA ALA A 76 6.77 3.23 -3.91
C ALA A 76 6.29 4.20 -5.00
N THR A 77 5.60 3.69 -6.04
CA THR A 77 5.02 4.52 -7.10
C THR A 77 4.01 5.51 -6.53
N VAL A 78 3.01 5.04 -5.77
CA VAL A 78 1.98 5.94 -5.19
C VAL A 78 2.53 6.89 -4.12
N ALA A 79 3.61 6.51 -3.42
CA ALA A 79 4.28 7.40 -2.46
C ALA A 79 5.02 8.56 -3.14
N SER A 80 5.34 8.45 -4.43
CA SER A 80 5.93 9.53 -5.22
C SER A 80 4.91 10.50 -5.82
N GLN A 81 3.61 10.21 -5.65
CA GLN A 81 2.50 11.00 -6.16
C GLN A 81 1.81 11.76 -5.02
N GLU A 82 1.13 12.85 -5.36
CA GLU A 82 0.32 13.62 -4.42
C GLU A 82 -1.11 13.03 -4.34
N LEU A 83 -1.21 11.74 -3.99
CA LEU A 83 -2.48 11.03 -3.86
C LEU A 83 -2.99 11.01 -2.41
N GLU A 84 -4.30 11.13 -2.27
CA GLU A 84 -5.01 10.89 -1.03
C GLU A 84 -5.19 9.40 -0.76
N ALA A 85 -5.31 9.03 0.50
CA ALA A 85 -5.38 7.61 0.89
C ALA A 85 -6.60 6.87 0.30
N ASN A 86 -7.73 7.57 0.11
CA ASN A 86 -8.92 7.01 -0.52
C ASN A 86 -8.72 6.73 -2.02
N GLU A 87 -7.95 7.56 -2.72
CA GLU A 87 -7.59 7.35 -4.14
C GLU A 87 -6.76 6.08 -4.31
N ILE A 88 -5.76 5.88 -3.45
CA ILE A 88 -4.94 4.66 -3.45
C ILE A 88 -5.81 3.43 -3.15
N ILE A 89 -6.65 3.50 -2.11
CA ILE A 89 -7.51 2.39 -1.69
C ILE A 89 -8.52 2.02 -2.79
N GLU A 90 -9.17 3.00 -3.41
CA GLU A 90 -10.16 2.72 -4.44
C GLU A 90 -9.51 2.20 -5.73
N THR A 91 -8.32 2.70 -6.08
CA THR A 91 -7.51 2.16 -7.17
C THR A 91 -7.20 0.67 -6.93
N ILE A 92 -6.73 0.30 -5.73
CA ILE A 92 -6.45 -1.10 -5.38
C ILE A 92 -7.70 -1.97 -5.53
N LYS A 93 -8.86 -1.51 -5.05
CA LYS A 93 -10.11 -2.26 -5.15
C LYS A 93 -10.54 -2.45 -6.60
N ILE A 94 -10.52 -1.39 -7.41
CA ILE A 94 -10.91 -1.47 -8.82
C ILE A 94 -9.96 -2.39 -9.60
N TYR A 95 -8.65 -2.27 -9.38
CA TYR A 95 -7.67 -3.13 -10.04
C TYR A 95 -7.93 -4.60 -9.71
N LYS A 96 -8.20 -4.91 -8.45
CA LYS A 96 -8.60 -6.25 -8.04
C LYS A 96 -9.92 -6.69 -8.70
N GLU A 97 -10.96 -5.85 -8.69
CA GLU A 97 -12.27 -6.16 -9.29
C GLU A 97 -12.15 -6.46 -10.80
N LYS A 98 -11.21 -5.79 -11.48
CA LYS A 98 -10.94 -5.94 -12.91
C LYS A 98 -9.82 -6.93 -13.23
N GLU A 99 -9.29 -7.61 -12.22
CA GLU A 99 -8.16 -8.56 -12.34
C GLU A 99 -6.91 -7.93 -13.00
N LEU A 100 -6.70 -6.62 -12.79
CA LEU A 100 -5.51 -5.89 -13.24
C LEU A 100 -4.36 -6.06 -12.25
N ASN A 101 -3.15 -6.12 -12.78
CA ASN A 101 -1.93 -6.16 -11.99
C ASN A 101 -1.59 -4.76 -11.47
N LEU A 102 -1.33 -4.63 -10.16
CA LEU A 102 -0.93 -3.37 -9.55
C LEU A 102 0.48 -2.95 -9.96
N ASP A 103 1.36 -3.89 -10.30
CA ASP A 103 2.71 -3.57 -10.78
C ASP A 103 2.71 -2.91 -12.15
N ASP A 104 1.64 -3.10 -12.94
CA ASP A 104 1.47 -2.45 -14.25
C ASP A 104 1.03 -0.98 -14.10
N TYR A 105 0.69 -0.53 -12.89
CA TYR A 105 0.34 0.88 -12.62
C TYR A 105 1.51 1.81 -12.99
N ASP A 106 2.75 1.49 -12.60
CA ASP A 106 3.91 2.33 -12.94
C ASP A 106 4.15 2.36 -14.46
N LEU A 107 4.02 1.21 -15.12
CA LEU A 107 4.13 1.10 -16.58
C LEU A 107 3.07 1.94 -17.30
N TYR A 108 1.83 1.95 -16.78
CA TYR A 108 0.75 2.80 -17.29
C TYR A 108 1.13 4.29 -17.18
N LEU A 109 1.63 4.74 -16.02
CA LEU A 109 2.00 6.13 -15.82
C LEU A 109 3.16 6.59 -16.72
N ASN A 110 4.03 5.66 -17.12
CA ASN A 110 5.18 5.90 -17.99
C ASN A 110 4.86 5.66 -19.48
N GLU A 111 3.59 5.35 -19.83
CA GLU A 111 3.14 5.00 -21.19
C GLU A 111 3.88 3.79 -21.82
N GLU A 112 4.38 2.87 -20.99
CA GLU A 112 5.19 1.71 -21.42
C GLU A 112 4.34 0.47 -21.74
N LEU A 113 3.05 0.52 -21.46
CA LEU A 113 2.11 -0.55 -21.78
C LEU A 113 1.69 -0.53 -23.27
N THR A 114 1.12 -1.65 -23.73
CA THR A 114 0.46 -1.68 -25.04
C THR A 114 -0.78 -0.79 -25.05
N LEU A 115 -1.28 -0.38 -26.23
CA LEU A 115 -2.50 0.43 -26.32
C LEU A 115 -3.72 -0.24 -25.66
N ASP A 116 -3.86 -1.56 -25.79
CA ASP A 116 -4.96 -2.31 -25.17
C ASP A 116 -4.87 -2.28 -23.65
N GLU A 117 -3.67 -2.52 -23.11
CA GLU A 117 -3.43 -2.45 -21.66
C GLU A 117 -3.60 -1.02 -21.13
N ASN A 118 -3.04 -0.01 -21.81
CA ASN A 118 -3.26 1.40 -21.44
C ASN A 118 -4.75 1.76 -21.35
N ASN A 119 -5.57 1.28 -22.28
CA ASN A 119 -7.02 1.51 -22.24
C ASN A 119 -7.69 0.82 -21.05
N LYS A 120 -7.28 -0.40 -20.69
CA LYS A 120 -7.81 -1.11 -19.51
C LYS A 120 -7.48 -0.36 -18.23
N HIS A 121 -6.22 0.03 -18.06
CA HIS A 121 -5.74 0.77 -16.89
C HIS A 121 -6.39 2.16 -16.78
N SER A 122 -6.48 2.90 -17.89
CA SER A 122 -7.18 4.19 -17.93
C SER A 122 -8.65 4.06 -17.56
N THR A 123 -9.37 3.10 -18.15
CA THR A 123 -10.80 2.85 -17.85
C THR A 123 -11.01 2.49 -16.39
N ALA A 124 -10.10 1.67 -15.81
CA ALA A 124 -10.12 1.31 -14.40
C ALA A 124 -9.94 2.53 -13.49
N LEU A 125 -8.98 3.39 -13.78
CA LEU A 125 -8.75 4.60 -13.00
C LEU A 125 -9.91 5.57 -13.13
N VAL A 126 -10.47 5.76 -14.33
CA VAL A 126 -11.68 6.59 -14.53
C VAL A 126 -12.82 6.08 -13.65
N GLU A 127 -13.07 4.77 -13.62
CA GLU A 127 -14.10 4.19 -12.77
C GLU A 127 -13.81 4.42 -11.27
N ALA A 128 -12.56 4.28 -10.83
CA ALA A 128 -12.16 4.53 -9.44
C ALA A 128 -12.46 5.98 -9.03
N TYR A 129 -12.05 6.94 -9.85
CA TYR A 129 -12.24 8.36 -9.56
C TYR A 129 -13.71 8.78 -9.69
N GLN A 130 -14.49 8.18 -10.60
CA GLN A 130 -15.95 8.39 -10.65
C GLN A 130 -16.67 7.92 -9.38
N LYS A 131 -16.20 6.83 -8.75
CA LYS A 131 -16.75 6.37 -7.46
C LYS A 131 -16.41 7.33 -6.31
N LEU A 132 -15.24 7.96 -6.36
CA LEU A 132 -14.77 8.90 -5.33
C LEU A 132 -15.39 10.29 -5.46
N GLU A 133 -15.61 10.74 -6.68
CA GLU A 133 -16.03 12.12 -7.00
C GLU A 133 -17.22 12.11 -7.99
N PRO A 134 -18.38 11.58 -7.57
CA PRO A 134 -19.56 11.41 -8.43
C PRO A 134 -20.15 12.74 -8.93
N GLU A 135 -19.75 13.87 -8.34
CA GLU A 135 -20.15 15.22 -8.74
C GLU A 135 -19.38 15.75 -9.96
N LEU A 136 -18.22 15.19 -10.28
CA LEU A 136 -17.43 15.60 -11.43
C LEU A 136 -17.99 14.99 -12.73
N SER A 137 -17.84 15.72 -13.83
CA SER A 137 -18.14 15.18 -15.15
C SER A 137 -17.13 14.11 -15.55
N LEU A 138 -17.52 13.23 -16.47
CA LEU A 138 -16.59 12.25 -17.05
C LEU A 138 -15.33 12.91 -17.60
N GLU A 139 -15.46 14.04 -18.31
CA GLU A 139 -14.32 14.78 -18.86
C GLU A 139 -13.36 15.29 -17.76
N GLN A 140 -13.89 15.77 -16.64
CA GLN A 140 -13.06 16.21 -15.50
C GLN A 140 -12.32 15.03 -14.85
N ILE A 141 -12.96 13.87 -14.76
CA ILE A 141 -12.34 12.65 -14.26
C ILE A 141 -11.26 12.14 -15.22
N GLU A 142 -11.53 12.10 -16.52
CA GLU A 142 -10.55 11.72 -17.54
C GLU A 142 -9.32 12.64 -17.49
N GLN A 143 -9.53 13.96 -17.34
CA GLN A 143 -8.44 14.93 -17.17
C GLN A 143 -7.60 14.64 -15.90
N LYS A 144 -8.25 14.29 -14.79
CA LYS A 144 -7.53 13.88 -13.56
C LYS A 144 -6.67 12.64 -13.79
N VAL A 145 -7.24 11.60 -14.40
CA VAL A 145 -6.54 10.34 -14.68
C VAL A 145 -5.36 10.57 -15.63
N MET A 146 -5.54 11.38 -16.69
CA MET A 146 -4.46 11.78 -17.58
C MET A 146 -3.35 12.56 -16.86
N GLY A 147 -3.70 13.35 -15.85
CA GLY A 147 -2.76 14.10 -15.02
C GLY A 147 -1.92 13.24 -14.08
N LEU A 148 -2.20 11.93 -13.96
CA LEU A 148 -1.39 11.00 -13.16
C LEU A 148 -0.11 10.58 -13.90
N SER A 149 -0.17 10.48 -15.23
CA SER A 149 0.95 10.08 -16.08
C SER A 149 2.06 11.16 -16.08
N LYS A 150 3.32 10.73 -16.24
CA LYS A 150 4.52 11.59 -16.11
C LYS A 150 4.93 12.27 -17.41
#